data_AF-A0A9E4L371-F1
#
_entry.id   AF-A0A9E4L371-F1
#
_cell.length_a   1.000
_cell.length_b   1.000
_cell.length_c   1.000
_cell.angle_alpha   90.00
_cell.angle_beta   90.00
_cell.angle_gamma   90.00
#
_symmetry.space_group_name_H-M   'P 1'
#
loop_
_entity.id
_entity.type
_entity.pdbx_description
1 polymer ?
#
loop_
_entity_poly.entity_id
_entity_poly.type
_entity_poly.pdbx_seq_one_letter_code
_entity_poly.pdbx_strand_id
1 'polypeptide(L)'
;MKLTVDASVVVKWFVQEPFFEEARLLLAHRLTLYAPDMLLAEFANTIWKKARQNEISDTQPYLDKIQSLDEIVSLYPISTLIARAAEVAQELDHPVYDCLYLACAEATESVLVTADHKFAKKVTTGFVSDPVRYIGSAGFADEIGAAATALVIGRDKIQELIAAYNLLADTEKHIFDTVHAETRGLKFIADEIWKLCEDSPAYRRLYRLVEGLNNEERIDLLALGYLGFGHFDANWRRNFEHACEMIDLIELHYIVGHAITWQAGLDRLTDSCAE
;
A
#
# COMPACT_ATOMS: atom_id res chain seq x y z
N MET A 1 2.09 5.73 -5.55
CA MET A 1 3.33 6.09 -6.28
C MET A 1 3.46 5.20 -7.52
N LYS A 2 4.01 5.68 -8.63
CA LYS A 2 4.22 4.90 -9.86
C LYS A 2 5.68 4.45 -9.97
N LEU A 3 5.91 3.16 -10.18
CA LEU A 3 7.24 2.58 -10.26
C LEU A 3 7.34 1.66 -11.48
N THR A 4 8.46 1.68 -12.18
CA THR A 4 8.81 0.61 -13.11
C THR A 4 9.76 -0.35 -12.40
N VAL A 5 9.52 -1.66 -12.47
CA VAL A 5 10.34 -2.67 -11.78
C VAL A 5 11.12 -3.53 -12.78
N ASP A 6 12.42 -3.68 -12.50
CA ASP A 6 13.31 -4.58 -13.23
C ASP A 6 13.07 -6.05 -12.83
N ALA A 7 13.28 -7.00 -13.74
CA ALA A 7 13.33 -8.44 -13.48
C ALA A 7 14.22 -8.80 -12.28
N SER A 8 15.35 -8.10 -12.12
CA SER A 8 16.26 -8.30 -10.99
C SER A 8 15.61 -8.02 -9.62
N VAL A 9 14.54 -7.21 -9.58
CA VAL A 9 13.72 -6.94 -8.39
C VAL A 9 12.58 -7.94 -8.28
N VAL A 10 11.87 -8.21 -9.38
CA VAL A 10 10.71 -9.12 -9.41
C VAL A 10 11.09 -10.54 -8.98
N VAL A 11 12.27 -11.03 -9.35
CA VAL A 11 12.77 -12.34 -8.89
C VAL A 11 12.86 -12.42 -7.37
N LYS A 12 13.22 -11.31 -6.72
CA LYS A 12 13.36 -11.20 -5.25
C LYS A 12 12.01 -11.21 -4.53
N TRP A 13 10.88 -11.12 -5.22
CA TRP A 13 9.58 -11.32 -4.56
C TRP A 13 9.34 -12.78 -4.17
N PHE A 14 9.92 -13.71 -4.93
CA PHE A 14 9.66 -15.14 -4.79
C PHE A 14 10.87 -15.93 -4.31
N VAL A 15 12.08 -15.47 -4.65
CA VAL A 15 13.33 -16.12 -4.25
C VAL A 15 13.93 -15.40 -3.06
N GLN A 16 14.14 -16.10 -1.94
CA GLN A 16 14.75 -15.52 -0.75
C GLN A 16 16.25 -15.28 -0.97
N GLU A 17 16.61 -14.04 -1.29
CA GLU A 17 17.98 -13.60 -1.55
C GLU A 17 18.20 -12.17 -1.02
N PRO A 18 19.43 -11.61 -1.05
CA PRO A 18 19.63 -10.24 -0.61
C PRO A 18 18.66 -9.26 -1.27
N PHE A 19 18.10 -8.37 -0.44
CA PHE A 19 17.02 -7.41 -0.76
C PHE A 19 15.61 -8.01 -0.94
N PHE A 20 15.36 -9.22 -0.43
CA PHE A 20 14.04 -9.87 -0.45
C PHE A 20 12.97 -9.03 0.25
N GLU A 21 13.24 -8.55 1.47
CA GLU A 21 12.27 -7.77 2.25
C GLU A 21 11.96 -6.42 1.60
N GLU A 22 13.00 -5.73 1.11
CA GLU A 22 12.90 -4.47 0.38
C GLU A 22 12.11 -4.62 -0.92
N ALA A 23 12.30 -5.74 -1.64
CA ALA A 23 11.57 -6.01 -2.87
C ALA A 23 10.08 -6.22 -2.58
N ARG A 24 9.75 -6.92 -1.48
CA ARG A 24 8.36 -7.17 -1.09
C ARG A 24 7.61 -5.93 -0.64
N LEU A 25 8.30 -4.85 -0.25
CA LEU A 25 7.66 -3.54 -0.03
C LEU A 25 6.89 -3.07 -1.26
N LEU A 26 7.39 -3.43 -2.44
CA LEU A 26 6.84 -2.97 -3.71
C LEU A 26 5.48 -3.59 -4.03
N LEU A 27 5.13 -4.71 -3.39
CA LEU A 27 3.84 -5.39 -3.56
C LEU A 27 2.71 -4.74 -2.77
N ALA A 28 2.96 -3.60 -2.14
CA ALA A 28 1.94 -2.88 -1.38
C ALA A 28 0.83 -2.32 -2.26
N HIS A 29 -0.39 -2.29 -1.71
CA HIS A 29 -1.63 -1.95 -2.43
C HIS A 29 -1.59 -0.58 -3.15
N ARG A 30 -0.83 0.39 -2.62
CA ARG A 30 -0.79 1.78 -3.15
C ARG A 30 0.30 2.07 -4.15
N LEU A 31 1.04 1.05 -4.56
CA LEU A 31 2.06 1.18 -5.59
C LEU A 31 1.50 0.67 -6.91
N THR A 32 1.66 1.48 -7.95
CA THR A 32 1.36 1.06 -9.32
C THR A 32 2.66 0.64 -9.96
N LEU A 33 2.78 -0.64 -10.28
CA LEU A 33 3.98 -1.23 -10.85
C LEU A 33 3.84 -1.39 -12.36
N TYR A 34 4.90 -1.03 -13.08
CA TYR A 34 5.02 -1.15 -14.53
C TYR A 34 6.27 -1.95 -14.89
N ALA A 35 6.28 -2.58 -16.06
CA ALA A 35 7.47 -3.17 -16.65
C ALA A 35 7.29 -3.37 -18.16
N PRO A 36 8.36 -3.44 -18.97
CA PRO A 36 8.25 -4.02 -20.31
C PRO A 36 7.81 -5.49 -20.22
N ASP A 37 7.06 -5.98 -21.22
CA ASP A 37 6.64 -7.39 -21.33
C ASP A 37 7.84 -8.36 -21.42
N MET A 38 9.03 -7.85 -21.72
CA MET A 38 10.31 -8.55 -21.61
C MET A 38 10.58 -9.12 -20.21
N LEU A 39 10.02 -8.50 -19.17
CA LEU A 39 10.12 -8.93 -17.77
C LEU A 39 9.88 -10.44 -17.63
N LEU A 40 8.87 -10.96 -18.32
CA LEU A 40 8.48 -12.38 -18.24
C LEU A 40 9.60 -13.30 -18.72
N ALA A 41 10.27 -12.93 -19.82
CA ALA A 41 11.38 -13.71 -20.38
C ALA A 41 12.62 -13.65 -19.48
N GLU A 42 12.94 -12.48 -18.92
CA GLU A 42 14.09 -12.30 -18.04
C GLU A 42 13.90 -12.97 -16.68
N PHE A 43 12.68 -12.93 -16.15
CA PHE A 43 12.30 -13.66 -14.95
C PHE A 43 12.53 -15.16 -15.15
N ALA A 44 11.94 -15.75 -16.20
CA ALA A 44 12.09 -17.17 -16.53
C ALA A 44 13.57 -17.57 -16.74
N ASN A 45 14.33 -16.74 -17.46
CA ASN A 45 15.76 -16.96 -17.68
C ASN A 45 16.56 -16.93 -16.36
N THR A 46 16.20 -16.04 -15.44
CA THR A 46 16.86 -15.95 -14.13
C THR A 46 16.58 -17.18 -13.27
N ILE A 47 15.32 -17.64 -13.23
CA ILE A 47 14.96 -18.90 -12.55
C ILE A 47 15.73 -20.09 -13.14
N TRP A 48 15.83 -20.19 -14.48
CA TRP A 48 16.63 -21.21 -15.14
C TRP A 48 18.12 -21.17 -14.77
N LYS A 49 18.73 -19.97 -14.75
CA LYS A 49 20.14 -19.78 -14.32
C LYS A 49 20.36 -20.23 -12.89
N LYS A 50 19.45 -19.87 -11.97
CA LYS A 50 19.51 -20.30 -10.56
C LYS A 50 19.42 -21.80 -10.40
N ALA A 51 18.54 -22.46 -11.16
CA ALA A 51 18.47 -23.92 -11.16
C ALA A 51 19.75 -24.57 -11.69
N ARG A 52 20.34 -24.01 -12.76
CA ARG A 52 21.65 -24.44 -13.28
C ARG A 52 22.80 -24.29 -12.27
N GLN A 53 22.66 -23.36 -11.33
CA GLN A 53 23.61 -23.11 -10.24
C GLN A 53 23.30 -23.95 -8.98
N ASN A 54 22.28 -24.81 -9.01
CA ASN A 54 21.76 -25.57 -7.86
C ASN A 54 21.26 -24.70 -6.69
N GLU A 55 20.90 -23.44 -6.95
CA GLU A 55 20.25 -22.58 -5.95
C GLU A 55 18.76 -22.92 -5.77
N ILE A 56 18.14 -23.45 -6.83
CA ILE A 56 16.74 -23.86 -6.87
C ILE A 56 16.68 -25.29 -7.41
N SER A 57 16.04 -26.19 -6.66
CA SER A 57 15.88 -27.60 -7.05
C SER A 57 14.70 -27.83 -8.00
N ASP A 58 13.58 -27.13 -7.78
CA ASP A 58 12.39 -27.19 -8.62
C ASP A 58 12.00 -25.79 -9.10
N THR A 59 11.93 -25.62 -10.42
CA THR A 59 11.61 -24.33 -11.07
C THR A 59 10.11 -24.11 -11.26
N GLN A 60 9.31 -25.17 -11.26
CA GLN A 60 7.89 -25.10 -11.61
C GLN A 60 7.11 -24.11 -10.72
N PRO A 61 7.29 -24.11 -9.38
CA PRO A 61 6.55 -23.18 -8.51
C PRO A 61 6.82 -21.70 -8.82
N TYR A 62 7.99 -21.37 -9.35
CA TYR A 62 8.34 -20.00 -9.73
C TYR A 62 7.80 -19.65 -11.12
N LEU A 63 7.87 -20.59 -12.07
CA LEU A 63 7.34 -20.40 -13.42
C LEU A 63 5.81 -20.25 -13.41
N ASP A 64 5.12 -20.94 -12.49
CA ASP A 64 3.68 -20.79 -12.29
C ASP A 64 3.29 -19.36 -11.87
N LYS A 65 4.22 -18.58 -11.27
CA LYS A 65 4.00 -17.18 -10.89
C LYS A 65 3.99 -16.21 -12.07
N ILE A 66 4.53 -16.60 -13.23
CA ILE A 66 4.57 -15.74 -14.42
C ILE A 66 3.17 -15.28 -14.81
N GLN A 67 2.17 -16.17 -14.74
CA GLN A 67 0.78 -15.81 -15.07
C GLN A 67 0.19 -14.80 -14.09
N SER A 68 0.56 -14.86 -12.81
CA SER A 68 0.11 -13.89 -11.80
C SER A 68 0.85 -12.55 -11.88
N LEU A 69 1.97 -12.45 -12.61
CA LEU A 69 2.69 -11.18 -12.73
C LEU A 69 1.87 -10.13 -13.46
N ASP A 70 1.02 -10.51 -14.42
CA ASP A 70 0.14 -9.59 -15.14
C ASP A 70 -0.92 -8.93 -14.22
N GLU A 71 -1.22 -9.56 -13.08
CA GLU A 71 -2.14 -9.02 -12.06
C GLU A 71 -1.43 -8.02 -11.12
N ILE A 72 -0.10 -8.14 -10.99
CA ILE A 72 0.74 -7.35 -10.06
C ILE A 72 1.40 -6.17 -10.80
N VAL A 73 1.81 -6.39 -12.04
CA VAL A 73 2.62 -5.46 -12.84
C VAL A 73 1.92 -5.20 -14.17
N SER A 74 1.65 -3.92 -14.45
CA SER A 74 1.14 -3.50 -15.75
C SER A 74 2.24 -3.60 -16.80
N LEU A 75 2.16 -4.61 -17.67
CA LEU A 75 3.15 -4.85 -18.72
C LEU A 75 2.95 -3.96 -19.95
N TYR A 76 4.06 -3.41 -20.45
CA TYR A 76 4.11 -2.56 -21.64
C TYR A 76 4.79 -3.30 -22.80
N PRO A 77 4.19 -3.34 -24.00
CA PRO A 77 4.78 -4.05 -25.13
C PRO A 77 6.13 -3.46 -25.54
N ILE A 78 7.18 -4.28 -25.67
CA ILE A 78 8.51 -3.85 -26.17
C ILE A 78 8.40 -3.06 -27.47
N SER A 79 7.49 -3.43 -28.37
CA SER A 79 7.29 -2.76 -29.66
C SER A 79 6.99 -1.26 -29.53
N THR A 80 6.41 -0.83 -28.40
CA THR A 80 6.13 0.58 -28.11
C THR A 80 7.31 1.31 -27.48
N LEU A 81 8.28 0.58 -26.92
CA LEU A 81 9.40 1.11 -26.13
C LEU A 81 10.73 1.07 -26.88
N ILE A 82 10.87 0.16 -27.85
CA ILE A 82 12.17 -0.22 -28.43
C ILE A 82 12.92 0.92 -29.10
N ALA A 83 12.22 1.85 -29.76
CA ALA A 83 12.84 2.99 -30.41
C ALA A 83 13.50 3.90 -29.37
N ARG A 84 12.77 4.24 -28.29
CA ARG A 84 13.30 5.06 -27.21
C ARG A 84 14.40 4.35 -26.42
N ALA A 85 14.23 3.06 -26.15
CA ALA A 85 15.26 2.25 -25.48
C ALA A 85 16.57 2.22 -26.27
N ALA A 86 16.52 2.19 -27.62
CA ALA A 86 17.72 2.22 -28.46
C ALA A 86 18.44 3.57 -28.40
N GLU A 87 17.72 4.69 -28.30
CA GLU A 87 18.30 6.02 -28.07
C GLU A 87 19.01 6.07 -26.72
N VAL A 88 18.32 5.66 -25.65
CA VAL A 88 18.88 5.60 -24.28
C VAL A 88 20.12 4.69 -24.23
N ALA A 89 20.09 3.55 -24.93
CA ALA A 89 21.22 2.63 -25.03
C ALA A 89 22.45 3.27 -25.68
N GLN A 90 22.25 4.10 -26.71
CA GLN A 90 23.35 4.83 -27.35
C GLN A 90 23.89 5.95 -26.45
N GLU A 91 23.00 6.70 -25.80
CA GLU A 91 23.39 7.78 -24.87
C GLU A 91 24.18 7.24 -23.67
N LEU A 92 23.77 6.11 -23.12
CA LEU A 92 24.43 5.46 -21.99
C LEU A 92 25.60 4.56 -22.38
N ASP A 93 25.78 4.21 -23.65
CA ASP A 93 26.66 3.12 -24.09
C ASP A 93 26.41 1.82 -23.31
N HIS A 94 25.14 1.37 -23.28
CA HIS A 94 24.68 0.25 -22.45
C HIS A 94 23.75 -0.69 -23.24
N PRO A 95 23.71 -2.01 -22.97
CA PRO A 95 22.80 -2.92 -23.64
C PRO A 95 21.33 -2.45 -23.62
N VAL A 96 20.64 -2.63 -24.74
CA VAL A 96 19.26 -2.17 -24.93
C VAL A 96 18.27 -2.83 -23.96
N TYR A 97 18.57 -4.03 -23.47
CA TYR A 97 17.71 -4.79 -22.56
C TYR A 97 17.41 -4.00 -21.27
N ASP A 98 18.45 -3.55 -20.57
CA ASP A 98 18.27 -2.76 -19.35
C ASP A 98 17.62 -1.38 -19.67
N CYS A 99 17.90 -0.84 -20.86
CA CYS A 99 17.34 0.44 -21.31
C CYS A 99 15.83 0.37 -21.63
N LEU A 100 15.27 -0.83 -21.88
CA LEU A 100 13.82 -1.00 -22.04
C LEU A 100 13.06 -0.66 -20.76
N TYR A 101 13.64 -0.95 -19.59
CA TYR A 101 13.05 -0.56 -18.31
C TYR A 101 13.07 0.95 -18.10
N LEU A 102 14.14 1.64 -18.52
CA LEU A 102 14.18 3.11 -18.49
C LEU A 102 13.16 3.73 -19.44
N ALA A 103 13.06 3.22 -20.67
CA ALA A 103 12.07 3.69 -21.63
C ALA A 103 10.64 3.45 -21.12
N CYS A 104 10.39 2.31 -20.45
CA CYS A 104 9.13 2.04 -19.77
C CYS A 104 8.86 3.05 -18.65
N ALA A 105 9.88 3.37 -17.84
CA ALA A 105 9.77 4.34 -16.75
C ALA A 105 9.43 5.74 -17.28
N GLU A 106 10.09 6.18 -18.35
CA GLU A 106 9.78 7.44 -19.03
C GLU A 106 8.34 7.44 -19.57
N ALA A 107 7.92 6.39 -20.28
CA ALA A 107 6.60 6.31 -20.90
C ALA A 107 5.44 6.30 -19.89
N THR A 108 5.70 5.83 -18.66
CA THR A 108 4.70 5.70 -17.59
C THR A 108 4.79 6.81 -16.54
N GLU A 109 5.70 7.76 -16.72
CA GLU A 109 6.03 8.81 -15.75
C GLU A 109 6.32 8.21 -14.36
N SER A 110 7.11 7.15 -14.34
CA SER A 110 7.46 6.41 -13.13
C SER A 110 8.96 6.41 -12.87
N VAL A 111 9.35 5.97 -11.67
CA VAL A 111 10.75 5.80 -11.29
C VAL A 111 11.13 4.33 -11.46
N LEU A 112 12.26 4.05 -12.11
CA LEU A 112 12.79 2.70 -12.25
C LEU A 112 13.36 2.20 -10.93
N VAL A 113 12.97 1.01 -10.48
CA VAL A 113 13.59 0.29 -9.36
C VAL A 113 14.35 -0.91 -9.90
N THR A 114 15.65 -0.99 -9.58
CA THR A 114 16.53 -2.10 -10.01
C THR A 114 17.38 -2.63 -8.86
N ALA A 115 17.71 -3.91 -8.93
CA ALA A 115 18.72 -4.54 -8.08
C ALA A 115 20.12 -4.61 -8.75
N ASP A 116 20.28 -4.09 -9.96
CA ASP A 116 21.60 -3.91 -10.58
C ASP A 116 22.19 -2.54 -10.17
N HIS A 117 23.07 -2.59 -9.17
CA HIS A 117 23.78 -1.41 -8.69
C HIS A 117 24.68 -0.75 -9.75
N LYS A 118 25.26 -1.53 -10.67
CA LYS A 118 26.13 -0.99 -11.73
C LYS A 118 25.30 -0.22 -12.74
N PHE A 119 24.15 -0.78 -13.12
CA PHE A 119 23.22 -0.12 -14.01
C PHE A 119 22.66 1.16 -13.38
N ALA A 120 22.13 1.08 -12.15
CA ALA A 120 21.62 2.25 -11.42
C ALA A 120 22.65 3.38 -11.38
N LYS A 121 23.89 3.08 -10.97
CA LYS A 121 24.96 4.07 -10.91
C LYS A 121 25.24 4.73 -12.26
N LYS A 122 25.25 3.93 -13.34
CA LYS A 122 25.53 4.41 -14.69
C LYS A 122 24.45 5.37 -15.18
N VAL A 123 23.18 5.06 -14.91
CA VAL A 123 22.04 5.92 -15.23
C VAL A 123 22.10 7.24 -14.45
N THR A 124 22.29 7.18 -13.13
CA THR A 124 22.38 8.40 -12.29
C THR A 124 23.54 9.32 -12.70
N THR A 125 24.62 8.77 -13.29
CA THR A 125 25.71 9.60 -13.84
C THR A 125 25.45 10.15 -15.24
N GLY A 126 24.60 9.48 -16.03
CA GLY A 126 24.32 9.83 -17.42
C GLY A 126 23.17 10.81 -17.59
N PHE A 127 22.23 10.85 -16.64
CA PHE A 127 21.03 11.70 -16.69
C PHE A 127 21.05 12.77 -15.59
N VAL A 128 20.46 13.94 -15.90
CA VAL A 128 20.33 15.07 -14.95
C VAL A 128 19.18 14.83 -13.96
N SER A 129 18.12 14.14 -14.39
CA SER A 129 17.09 13.61 -13.50
C SER A 129 17.60 12.38 -12.76
N ASP A 130 16.94 12.01 -11.66
CA ASP A 130 17.20 10.76 -10.93
C ASP A 130 16.13 9.71 -11.26
N PRO A 131 16.13 9.12 -12.48
CA PRO A 131 15.06 8.27 -12.97
C PRO A 131 15.11 6.84 -12.39
N VAL A 132 16.11 6.54 -11.56
CA VAL A 132 16.37 5.20 -11.06
C VAL A 132 16.57 5.20 -9.54
N ARG A 133 16.12 4.13 -8.90
CA ARG A 133 16.37 3.80 -7.50
C ARG A 133 17.01 2.42 -7.45
N TYR A 134 18.15 2.34 -6.78
CA TYR A 134 18.74 1.06 -6.44
C TYR A 134 18.07 0.53 -5.18
N ILE A 135 17.60 -0.72 -5.20
CA ILE A 135 16.85 -1.29 -4.07
C ILE A 135 17.63 -1.31 -2.74
N GLY A 136 18.97 -1.36 -2.82
CA GLY A 136 19.84 -1.33 -1.65
C GLY A 136 20.35 0.06 -1.27
N SER A 137 19.80 1.15 -1.82
CA SER A 137 20.18 2.50 -1.40
C SER A 137 19.63 2.81 -0.01
N ALA A 138 20.40 3.55 0.80
CA ALA A 138 19.92 4.05 2.08
C ALA A 138 18.63 4.88 1.90
N GLY A 139 17.64 4.64 2.76
CA GLY A 139 16.33 5.31 2.69
C GLY A 139 15.34 4.73 1.68
N PHE A 140 15.72 3.75 0.86
CA PHE A 140 14.79 3.11 -0.10
C PHE A 140 13.58 2.50 0.62
N ALA A 141 13.83 1.72 1.67
CA ALA A 141 12.76 1.07 2.42
C ALA A 141 11.81 2.07 3.08
N ASP A 142 12.36 3.18 3.60
CA ASP A 142 11.59 4.24 4.25
C ASP A 142 10.76 5.03 3.23
N GLU A 143 11.35 5.41 2.09
CA GLU A 143 10.67 6.10 0.99
C GLU A 143 9.50 5.26 0.45
N ILE A 144 9.77 4.00 0.12
CA ILE A 144 8.75 3.09 -0.44
C ILE A 144 7.70 2.76 0.62
N GLY A 145 8.11 2.50 1.87
CA GLY A 145 7.19 2.24 2.98
C GLY A 145 6.24 3.41 3.24
N ALA A 146 6.76 4.64 3.24
CA ALA A 146 5.97 5.84 3.38
C ALA A 146 5.00 5.99 2.20
N ALA A 147 5.47 5.84 0.96
CA ALA A 147 4.64 5.96 -0.24
C ALA A 147 3.56 4.87 -0.33
N ALA A 148 3.88 3.65 0.11
CA ALA A 148 3.00 2.48 0.10
C ALA A 148 1.85 2.59 1.10
N THR A 149 2.00 3.42 2.13
CA THR A 149 1.05 3.51 3.25
C THR A 149 0.59 4.95 3.51
N ALA A 150 0.92 5.89 2.62
CA ALA A 150 0.56 7.29 2.75
C ALA A 150 -0.96 7.49 2.67
N LEU A 151 -1.56 8.18 3.65
CA LEU A 151 -2.99 8.48 3.68
C LEU A 151 -3.47 9.16 2.38
N VAL A 152 -4.54 8.63 1.81
CA VAL A 152 -5.32 9.23 0.72
C VAL A 152 -6.40 10.15 1.29
N ILE A 153 -7.03 9.76 2.40
CA ILE A 153 -8.00 10.61 3.08
C ILE A 153 -7.32 11.86 3.65
N GLY A 154 -7.86 13.03 3.30
CA GLY A 154 -7.33 14.31 3.77
C GLY A 154 -7.50 14.50 5.28
N ARG A 155 -6.52 15.16 5.93
CA ARG A 155 -6.56 15.45 7.38
C ARG A 155 -7.84 16.20 7.79
N ASP A 156 -8.30 17.16 6.99
CA ASP A 156 -9.53 17.90 7.30
C ASP A 156 -10.77 17.00 7.33
N LYS A 157 -10.83 15.99 6.45
CA LYS A 157 -11.92 15.01 6.38
C LYS A 157 -11.88 14.06 7.57
N ILE A 158 -10.68 13.62 7.99
CA ILE A 158 -10.50 12.85 9.22
C ILE A 158 -10.99 13.65 10.42
N GLN A 159 -10.63 14.94 10.52
CA GLN A 159 -11.05 15.81 11.62
C GLN A 159 -12.58 16.03 11.63
N GLU A 160 -13.22 16.17 10.47
CA GLU A 160 -14.68 16.23 10.38
C GLU A 160 -15.34 14.95 10.90
N LEU A 161 -14.80 13.78 10.55
CA LEU A 161 -15.28 12.47 11.00
C LEU A 161 -15.12 12.29 12.51
N ILE A 162 -13.98 12.70 13.07
CA ILE A 162 -13.73 12.68 14.52
C ILE A 162 -14.71 13.62 15.24
N ALA A 163 -14.94 14.83 14.71
CA ALA A 163 -15.92 15.75 15.29
C ALA A 163 -17.36 15.18 15.23
N ALA A 164 -17.72 14.49 14.15
CA ALA A 164 -19.00 13.79 14.04
C ALA A 164 -19.13 12.66 15.06
N TYR A 165 -18.05 11.91 15.31
CA TYR A 165 -18.01 10.89 16.35
C TYR A 165 -18.14 11.47 17.76
N ASN A 166 -17.46 12.57 18.08
CA ASN A 166 -17.57 13.20 19.40
C ASN A 166 -19.01 13.61 19.73
N LEU A 167 -19.73 14.15 18.73
CA LEU A 167 -21.16 14.45 18.87
C LEU A 167 -22.01 13.17 19.11
N LEU A 168 -21.68 12.07 18.43
CA LEU A 168 -22.31 10.79 18.67
C LEU A 168 -22.03 10.31 20.10
N ALA A 169 -20.78 10.30 20.56
CA ALA A 169 -20.41 9.87 21.90
C ALA A 169 -21.15 10.66 23.00
N ASP A 170 -21.29 11.98 22.83
CA ASP A 170 -22.08 12.82 23.74
C ASP A 170 -23.58 12.45 23.72
N THR A 171 -24.11 12.15 22.53
CA THR A 171 -25.50 11.72 22.34
C THR A 171 -25.75 10.35 22.99
N GLU A 172 -24.87 9.39 22.77
CA GLU A 172 -24.94 8.05 23.36
C GLU A 172 -24.91 8.14 24.87
N LYS A 173 -23.96 8.90 25.44
CA LYS A 173 -23.88 9.14 26.87
C LYS A 173 -25.18 9.70 27.43
N HIS A 174 -25.76 10.70 26.77
CA HIS A 174 -27.03 11.29 27.19
C HIS A 174 -28.20 10.28 27.17
N ILE A 175 -28.30 9.46 26.12
CA ILE A 175 -29.30 8.39 26.02
C ILE A 175 -29.10 7.37 27.15
N PHE A 176 -27.87 6.90 27.34
CA PHE A 176 -27.53 5.95 28.40
C PHE A 176 -27.89 6.48 29.79
N ASP A 177 -27.51 7.72 30.12
CA ASP A 177 -27.78 8.35 31.41
C ASP A 177 -29.30 8.49 31.64
N THR A 178 -30.04 8.90 30.61
CA THR A 178 -31.51 9.07 30.67
C THR A 178 -32.22 7.75 30.89
N VAL A 179 -31.90 6.73 30.10
CA VAL A 179 -32.52 5.39 30.22
C VAL A 179 -32.18 4.74 31.56
N HIS A 180 -30.94 4.87 32.05
CA HIS A 180 -30.56 4.37 33.38
C HIS A 180 -31.36 5.04 34.50
N ALA A 181 -31.58 6.36 34.41
CA ALA A 181 -32.35 7.11 35.40
C ALA A 181 -33.83 6.67 35.40
N GLU A 182 -34.44 6.46 34.23
CA GLU A 182 -35.84 6.06 34.10
C GLU A 182 -36.10 4.60 34.51
N THR A 183 -35.17 3.69 34.21
CA THR A 183 -35.29 2.25 34.50
C THR A 183 -34.90 1.86 35.93
N ARG A 184 -34.44 2.82 36.76
CA ARG A 184 -33.94 2.60 38.13
C ARG A 184 -32.88 1.50 38.24
N GLY A 185 -32.05 1.33 37.20
CA GLY A 185 -30.96 0.35 37.19
C GLY A 185 -31.39 -1.11 36.98
N LEU A 186 -32.61 -1.37 36.52
CA LEU A 186 -32.99 -2.70 36.02
C LEU A 186 -32.14 -3.03 34.79
N LYS A 187 -31.18 -3.95 34.95
CA LYS A 187 -30.38 -4.50 33.85
C LYS A 187 -31.31 -5.18 32.84
N PHE A 188 -30.94 -5.12 31.55
CA PHE A 188 -31.54 -5.78 30.38
C PHE A 188 -32.32 -4.90 29.40
N ILE A 189 -31.67 -3.84 28.90
CA ILE A 189 -32.06 -3.19 27.63
C ILE A 189 -30.82 -2.82 26.78
N ALA A 190 -29.72 -3.58 26.87
CA ALA A 190 -28.49 -3.21 26.14
C ALA A 190 -28.73 -3.12 24.62
N ASP A 191 -29.42 -4.11 24.06
CA ASP A 191 -29.66 -4.18 22.62
C ASP A 191 -30.64 -3.11 22.12
N GLU A 192 -31.66 -2.73 22.90
CA GLU A 192 -32.59 -1.66 22.49
C GLU A 192 -31.96 -0.27 22.67
N ILE A 193 -31.10 -0.08 23.68
CA ILE A 193 -30.32 1.17 23.81
C ILE A 193 -29.36 1.32 22.62
N TRP A 194 -28.67 0.25 22.21
CA TRP A 194 -27.80 0.31 21.03
C TRP A 194 -28.57 0.65 19.76
N LYS A 195 -29.77 0.08 19.57
CA LYS A 195 -30.65 0.48 18.45
C LYS A 195 -31.04 1.95 18.50
N LEU A 196 -31.34 2.49 19.68
CA LEU A 196 -31.64 3.93 19.84
C LEU A 196 -30.43 4.80 19.47
N CYS A 197 -29.22 4.37 19.82
CA CYS A 197 -27.98 5.06 19.42
C CYS A 197 -27.80 5.02 17.91
N GLU A 198 -27.98 3.86 17.26
CA GLU A 198 -27.91 3.68 15.80
C GLU A 198 -28.96 4.51 15.05
N ASP A 199 -30.15 4.66 15.62
CA ASP A 199 -31.23 5.47 15.05
C ASP A 199 -31.06 6.98 15.26
N SER A 200 -30.08 7.39 16.07
CA SER A 200 -29.87 8.81 16.39
C SER A 200 -29.45 9.63 15.15
N PRO A 201 -29.84 10.92 15.08
CA PRO A 201 -29.36 11.81 14.02
C PRO A 201 -27.83 11.93 13.97
N ALA A 202 -27.17 11.81 15.13
CA ALA A 202 -25.72 11.86 15.25
C ALA A 202 -25.07 10.64 14.58
N TYR A 203 -25.57 9.43 14.85
CA TYR A 203 -25.10 8.20 14.22
C TYR A 203 -25.32 8.23 12.71
N ARG A 204 -26.54 8.58 12.27
CA ARG A 204 -26.88 8.69 10.84
C ARG A 204 -26.05 9.76 10.12
N ARG A 205 -25.58 10.80 10.81
CA ARG A 205 -24.64 11.78 10.24
C ARG A 205 -23.26 11.16 10.06
N LEU A 206 -22.71 10.53 11.09
CA LEU A 206 -21.40 9.89 11.03
C LEU A 206 -21.38 8.77 9.96
N TYR A 207 -22.40 7.92 9.96
CA TYR A 207 -22.54 6.84 8.98
C TYR A 207 -22.52 7.38 7.54
N ARG A 208 -23.31 8.43 7.24
CA ARG A 208 -23.33 9.04 5.90
C ARG A 208 -21.99 9.66 5.49
N LEU A 209 -21.23 10.21 6.44
CA LEU A 209 -19.89 10.72 6.15
C LEU A 209 -18.93 9.58 5.77
N VAL A 210 -18.99 8.45 6.46
CA VAL A 210 -18.19 7.24 6.13
C VAL A 210 -18.67 6.58 4.84
N GLU A 211 -19.98 6.53 4.60
CA GLU A 211 -20.58 6.05 3.35
C GLU A 211 -20.12 6.88 2.15
N GLY A 212 -19.97 8.20 2.31
CA GLY A 212 -19.47 9.10 1.28
C GLY A 212 -17.98 8.98 0.95
N LEU A 213 -17.23 8.14 1.68
CA LEU A 213 -15.83 7.86 1.38
C LEU A 213 -15.69 6.86 0.22
N ASN A 214 -14.62 6.98 -0.57
CA ASN A 214 -14.23 5.92 -1.48
C ASN A 214 -13.52 4.77 -0.72
N ASN A 215 -13.28 3.62 -1.38
CA ASN A 215 -12.67 2.46 -0.71
C ASN A 215 -11.27 2.75 -0.14
N GLU A 216 -10.42 3.50 -0.83
CA GLU A 216 -9.09 3.89 -0.33
C GLU A 216 -9.17 4.73 0.94
N GLU A 217 -10.08 5.70 0.97
CA GLU A 217 -10.33 6.54 2.15
C GLU A 217 -10.90 5.71 3.32
N ARG A 218 -11.69 4.68 3.04
CA ARG A 218 -12.22 3.76 4.07
C ARG A 218 -11.13 2.85 4.63
N ILE A 219 -10.22 2.36 3.78
CA ILE A 219 -9.03 1.59 4.21
C ILE A 219 -8.20 2.45 5.17
N ASP A 220 -7.94 3.72 4.83
CA ASP A 220 -7.21 4.63 5.71
C ASP A 220 -7.88 4.78 7.07
N LEU A 221 -9.19 5.01 7.06
CA LEU A 221 -9.96 5.21 8.27
C LEU A 221 -9.95 3.96 9.17
N LEU A 222 -10.05 2.78 8.55
CA LEU A 222 -9.99 1.50 9.23
C LEU A 222 -8.59 1.24 9.82
N ALA A 223 -7.54 1.48 9.03
CA ALA A 223 -6.15 1.37 9.48
C ALA A 223 -5.83 2.32 10.64
N LEU A 224 -6.31 3.57 10.59
CA LEU A 224 -6.22 4.52 11.69
C LEU A 224 -6.97 4.02 12.93
N GLY A 225 -8.14 3.44 12.74
CA GLY A 225 -8.92 2.80 13.80
C GLY A 225 -8.14 1.70 14.52
N TYR A 226 -7.55 0.77 13.76
CA TYR A 226 -6.71 -0.30 14.29
C TYR A 226 -5.44 0.22 14.98
N LEU A 227 -4.78 1.21 14.37
CA LEU A 227 -3.59 1.86 14.94
C LEU A 227 -3.90 2.52 16.28
N GLY A 228 -5.02 3.25 16.39
CA GLY A 228 -5.43 3.91 17.63
C GLY A 228 -5.80 2.91 18.72
N PHE A 229 -6.39 1.77 18.35
CA PHE A 229 -6.67 0.68 19.29
C PHE A 229 -5.39 -0.01 19.78
N GLY A 230 -4.31 0.02 18.98
CA GLY A 230 -3.04 -0.63 19.29
C GLY A 230 -2.90 -2.05 18.73
N HIS A 231 -3.63 -2.37 17.67
CA HIS A 231 -3.42 -3.61 16.93
C HIS A 231 -2.00 -3.65 16.33
N PHE A 232 -1.48 -4.88 16.16
CA PHE A 232 -0.17 -5.14 15.54
C PHE A 232 0.98 -4.29 16.11
N ASP A 233 1.05 -4.18 17.44
CA ASP A 233 2.08 -3.42 18.16
C ASP A 233 2.12 -1.93 17.77
N ALA A 234 0.97 -1.36 17.38
CA ALA A 234 0.83 0.00 16.85
C ALA A 234 1.71 0.27 15.62
N ASN A 235 2.03 -0.75 14.83
CA ASN A 235 2.78 -0.61 13.58
C ASN A 235 1.85 -0.16 12.45
N TRP A 236 2.02 1.06 11.94
CA TRP A 236 1.15 1.62 10.89
C TRP A 236 1.01 0.70 9.68
N ARG A 237 2.13 0.18 9.16
CA ARG A 237 2.13 -0.64 7.96
C ARG A 237 1.33 -1.93 8.13
N ARG A 238 1.52 -2.66 9.22
CA ARG A 238 0.76 -3.90 9.49
C ARG A 238 -0.74 -3.62 9.64
N ASN A 239 -1.09 -2.50 10.29
CA ASN A 239 -2.48 -2.07 10.40
C ASN A 239 -3.09 -1.73 9.03
N PHE A 240 -2.33 -1.06 8.15
CA PHE A 240 -2.74 -0.73 6.80
C PHE A 240 -2.92 -1.97 5.90
N GLU A 241 -1.94 -2.89 5.91
CA GLU A 241 -2.00 -4.15 5.17
C GLU A 241 -3.23 -4.97 5.60
N HIS A 242 -3.47 -5.07 6.91
CA HIS A 242 -4.66 -5.74 7.42
C HIS A 242 -5.97 -5.05 7.02
N ALA A 243 -6.01 -3.71 7.01
CA ALA A 243 -7.18 -2.97 6.55
C ALA A 243 -7.49 -3.22 5.07
N CYS A 244 -6.47 -3.35 4.21
CA CYS A 244 -6.63 -3.71 2.81
C CYS A 244 -7.26 -5.11 2.64
N GLU A 245 -6.84 -6.08 3.46
CA GLU A 245 -7.41 -7.44 3.44
C GLU A 245 -8.87 -7.48 3.90
N MET A 246 -9.22 -6.61 4.86
CA MET A 246 -10.53 -6.63 5.50
C MET A 246 -11.60 -5.84 4.75
N ILE A 247 -11.23 -4.85 3.93
CA ILE A 247 -12.19 -3.85 3.42
C ILE A 247 -13.37 -4.46 2.62
N ASP A 248 -13.13 -5.52 1.86
CA ASP A 248 -14.16 -6.19 1.07
C ASP A 248 -14.95 -7.25 1.87
N LEU A 249 -14.56 -7.50 3.12
CA LEU A 249 -15.15 -8.51 4.00
C LEU A 249 -16.03 -7.91 5.10
N ILE A 250 -16.07 -6.58 5.22
CA ILE A 250 -16.72 -5.87 6.33
C ILE A 250 -17.83 -4.94 5.85
N GLU A 251 -18.81 -4.74 6.73
CA GLU A 251 -19.87 -3.74 6.54
C GLU A 251 -19.40 -2.36 7.02
N LEU A 252 -20.02 -1.29 6.50
CA LEU A 252 -19.71 0.10 6.91
C LEU A 252 -19.84 0.33 8.42
N HIS A 253 -20.77 -0.36 9.08
CA HIS A 253 -20.95 -0.31 10.53
C HIS A 253 -19.68 -0.74 11.30
N TYR A 254 -18.90 -1.68 10.75
CA TYR A 254 -17.65 -2.12 11.35
C TYR A 254 -16.63 -0.97 11.37
N ILE A 255 -16.51 -0.23 10.26
CA ILE A 255 -15.61 0.93 10.16
C ILE A 255 -16.05 2.02 11.14
N VAL A 256 -17.35 2.32 11.21
CA VAL A 256 -17.92 3.30 12.16
C VAL A 256 -17.64 2.88 13.62
N GLY A 257 -17.65 1.59 13.93
CA GLY A 257 -17.33 1.08 15.27
C GLY A 257 -15.92 1.42 15.75
N HIS A 258 -14.98 1.67 14.83
CA HIS A 258 -13.62 2.12 15.15
C HIS A 258 -13.50 3.65 15.33
N ALA A 259 -14.59 4.41 15.22
CA ALA A 259 -14.55 5.86 15.32
C ALA A 259 -13.96 6.40 16.63
N ILE A 260 -14.16 5.68 17.73
CA ILE A 260 -13.61 6.00 19.04
C ILE A 260 -12.08 6.06 19.08
N THR A 261 -11.40 5.36 18.18
CA THR A 261 -9.94 5.29 18.17
C THR A 261 -9.28 6.12 17.06
N TRP A 262 -10.04 6.78 16.18
CA TRP A 262 -9.45 7.54 15.06
C TRP A 262 -8.53 8.68 15.51
N GLN A 263 -8.89 9.43 16.56
CA GLN A 263 -8.02 10.49 17.08
C GLN A 263 -6.70 9.92 17.61
N ALA A 264 -6.77 8.87 18.44
CA ALA A 264 -5.58 8.21 18.96
C ALA A 264 -4.70 7.61 17.85
N GLY A 265 -5.31 7.09 16.77
CA GLY A 265 -4.60 6.60 15.60
C GLY A 265 -3.88 7.72 14.86
N LEU A 266 -4.55 8.86 14.65
CA LEU A 266 -3.97 10.03 13.99
C LEU A 266 -2.79 10.63 14.78
N ASP A 267 -2.91 10.67 16.11
CA ASP A 267 -1.85 11.16 17.00
C ASP A 267 -0.62 10.24 16.89
N ARG A 268 -0.80 8.91 17.01
CA ARG A 268 0.27 7.92 16.86
C ARG A 268 0.96 7.97 15.51
N LEU A 269 0.19 8.15 14.43
CA LEU A 269 0.75 8.25 13.08
C LEU A 269 1.59 9.53 12.92
N THR A 270 1.20 10.61 13.60
CA THR A 270 1.95 11.87 13.55
C THR A 270 3.23 11.77 14.38
N ASP A 271 3.19 11.12 15.54
CA ASP A 271 4.37 10.89 16.38
C ASP A 271 5.40 9.98 15.69
N SER A 272 4.94 8.93 14.98
CA SER A 272 5.84 8.03 14.24
C SER A 272 6.54 8.68 13.03
N CYS A 273 6.05 9.82 12.55
CA CYS A 273 6.69 10.59 11.48
C CYS A 273 7.66 11.67 12.01
N ALA A 274 7.71 11.88 13.32
CA ALA A 274 8.56 12.90 13.96
C ALA A 274 9.88 12.33 14.53
N GLU A 275 10.01 11.00 14.60
CA GLU A 275 11.24 10.26 14.93
C GLU A 275 12.03 9.88 13.67
#